data_AF-A0ABC8CKQ5-F1
#
_entry.id   AF-A0ABC8CKQ5-F1
#
_cell.length_a   1.000
_cell.length_b   1.000
_cell.length_c   1.000
_cell.angle_alpha   90.00
_cell.angle_beta   90.00
_cell.angle_gamma   90.00
#
_symmetry.space_group_name_H-M   'P 1'
#
loop_
_entity.id
_entity.type
_entity.pdbx_description
1 polymer ?
#
loop_
_entity_poly.entity_id
_entity_poly.type
_entity_poly.pdbx_seq_one_letter_code
_entity_poly.pdbx_strand_id
1 'polypeptide(L)'
;MESFERKRRAAFSLRGVVGTETSIDSAHSKARDKAKAKARRGDTIGHLGPEAVAAFVDGEMEPKAKHRVRVHLVHCSECRADVHEQRHASEWLRQCNVDAQVRAPKDLMAKLAGIASDAATVMRTSNEARAEEVCQAASPQDFLDKFEMVIRAVKHNQGRK
;
A
#
# COMPACT_ATOMS: atom_id res chain seq x y z
N MET A 1 54.18 -49.90 50.92
CA MET A 1 54.69 -50.05 49.55
C MET A 1 53.78 -49.21 48.67
N GLU A 2 53.98 -47.89 48.72
CA GLU A 2 54.77 -47.12 47.74
C GLU A 2 53.87 -46.61 46.60
N SER A 3 53.54 -45.32 46.72
CA SER A 3 53.72 -44.28 45.71
C SER A 3 53.60 -44.69 44.23
N PHE A 4 52.72 -44.02 43.46
CA PHE A 4 53.12 -43.35 42.22
C PHE A 4 51.99 -42.41 41.71
N GLU A 5 52.05 -41.19 42.22
CA GLU A 5 52.05 -39.95 41.45
C GLU A 5 51.39 -39.87 40.05
N ARG A 6 50.59 -38.79 39.92
CA ARG A 6 50.75 -37.74 38.89
C ARG A 6 49.75 -37.72 37.70
N LYS A 7 48.74 -36.86 37.89
CA LYS A 7 48.47 -35.67 37.05
C LYS A 7 47.96 -35.94 35.63
N ARG A 8 46.73 -35.49 35.34
CA ARG A 8 46.47 -34.26 34.55
C ARG A 8 44.97 -34.02 34.38
N ARG A 9 44.54 -32.85 34.86
CA ARG A 9 43.39 -32.10 34.35
C ARG A 9 43.57 -31.93 32.84
N ALA A 10 42.59 -32.34 32.04
CA ALA A 10 42.47 -31.88 30.67
C ALA A 10 41.26 -30.93 30.61
N ALA A 11 41.57 -29.66 30.43
CA ALA A 11 40.61 -28.60 30.17
C ALA A 11 39.83 -28.92 28.89
N PHE A 12 38.49 -28.85 28.98
CA PHE A 12 37.63 -28.86 27.81
C PHE A 12 37.84 -27.54 27.07
N SER A 13 38.80 -27.58 26.13
CA SER A 13 39.11 -26.46 25.24
C SER A 13 37.90 -26.18 24.36
N LEU A 14 37.27 -25.03 24.59
CA LEU A 14 36.38 -24.38 23.62
C LEU A 14 37.18 -24.08 22.36
N ARG A 15 37.21 -25.05 21.44
CA ARG A 15 37.63 -24.80 20.06
C ARG A 15 36.44 -24.11 19.38
N GLY A 16 36.62 -22.82 19.09
CA GLY A 16 35.69 -22.05 18.28
C GLY A 16 35.37 -22.79 16.98
N VAL A 17 34.08 -22.93 16.70
CA VAL A 17 33.57 -23.24 15.37
C VAL A 17 33.92 -22.03 14.51
N VAL A 18 35.10 -22.09 13.87
CA VAL A 18 35.42 -21.23 12.74
C VAL A 18 34.40 -21.59 11.68
N GLY A 19 33.49 -20.66 11.40
CA GLY A 19 32.46 -20.81 10.38
C GLY A 19 33.12 -21.24 9.07
N THR A 20 32.82 -22.45 8.62
CA THR A 20 33.06 -22.86 7.24
C THR A 20 31.99 -22.19 6.40
N GLU A 21 32.15 -20.88 6.21
CA GLU A 21 31.22 -20.05 5.49
C GLU A 21 31.35 -20.37 4.00
N THR A 22 30.21 -20.73 3.42
CA THR A 22 29.79 -20.25 2.10
C THR A 22 30.22 -21.02 0.84
N SER A 23 30.41 -22.34 0.89
CA SER A 23 30.25 -23.12 -0.37
C SER A 23 28.79 -23.03 -0.86
N ILE A 24 27.85 -23.19 0.08
CA ILE A 24 26.41 -23.14 -0.15
C ILE A 24 25.97 -21.69 -0.47
N ASP A 25 26.43 -20.69 0.28
CA ASP A 25 26.04 -19.29 0.00
C ASP A 25 26.66 -18.76 -1.29
N SER A 26 27.88 -19.17 -1.67
CA SER A 26 28.44 -18.83 -2.98
C SER A 26 27.66 -19.51 -4.12
N ALA A 27 27.11 -20.71 -3.88
CA ALA A 27 26.24 -21.36 -4.85
C ALA A 27 24.91 -20.59 -4.99
N HIS A 28 24.35 -20.09 -3.89
CA HIS A 28 23.15 -19.23 -3.92
C HIS A 28 23.39 -17.88 -4.58
N SER A 29 24.53 -17.22 -4.34
CA SER A 29 24.85 -15.94 -5.00
C SER A 29 25.04 -16.14 -6.51
N LYS A 30 25.77 -17.19 -6.91
CA LYS A 30 25.94 -17.56 -8.33
C LYS A 30 24.62 -17.96 -8.98
N ALA A 31 23.73 -18.64 -8.26
CA ALA A 31 22.39 -18.95 -8.76
C ALA A 31 21.55 -17.69 -8.95
N ARG A 32 21.61 -16.74 -8.01
CA ARG A 32 20.91 -15.45 -8.11
C ARG A 32 21.45 -14.57 -9.23
N ASP A 33 22.76 -14.53 -9.42
CA ASP A 33 23.38 -13.78 -10.52
C ASP A 33 23.14 -14.44 -11.87
N LYS A 34 23.09 -15.78 -11.92
CA LYS A 34 22.67 -16.53 -13.11
C LYS A 34 21.19 -16.32 -13.42
N ALA A 35 20.32 -16.25 -12.42
CA ALA A 35 18.91 -15.88 -12.59
C ALA A 35 18.74 -14.43 -13.06
N LYS A 36 19.50 -13.49 -12.51
CA LYS A 36 19.54 -12.08 -12.92
C LYS A 36 20.10 -11.90 -14.33
N ALA A 37 21.11 -12.68 -14.70
CA ALA A 37 21.65 -12.72 -16.06
C ALA A 37 20.67 -13.40 -17.04
N LYS A 38 19.94 -14.44 -16.62
CA LYS A 38 18.87 -15.07 -17.41
C LYS A 38 17.70 -14.11 -17.63
N ALA A 39 17.33 -13.33 -16.61
CA ALA A 39 16.33 -12.27 -16.72
C ALA A 39 16.79 -11.13 -17.66
N ARG A 40 18.10 -10.82 -17.70
CA ARG A 40 18.69 -9.84 -18.64
C ARG A 40 18.84 -10.37 -20.07
N ARG A 41 18.91 -11.69 -20.27
CA ARG A 41 18.96 -12.35 -21.59
C ARG A 41 17.56 -12.58 -22.20
N GLY A 42 16.55 -11.83 -21.77
CA GLY A 42 15.24 -11.77 -22.44
C GLY A 42 15.19 -10.81 -23.64
N ASP A 43 16.27 -10.08 -23.92
CA ASP A 43 16.27 -8.93 -24.85
C ASP A 43 16.90 -9.20 -26.23
N THR A 44 16.69 -10.37 -26.85
CA THR A 44 16.87 -10.48 -28.32
C THR A 44 15.76 -11.23 -29.03
N ILE A 45 15.27 -12.37 -28.53
CA ILE A 45 13.96 -12.99 -28.81
C ILE A 45 13.59 -13.83 -27.57
N GLY A 46 13.31 -13.17 -26.45
CA GLY A 46 13.07 -13.85 -25.16
C GLY A 46 11.62 -13.68 -24.71
N HIS A 47 10.98 -14.78 -24.36
CA HIS A 47 9.69 -14.79 -23.67
C HIS A 47 9.77 -14.05 -22.33
N LEU A 48 8.63 -13.62 -21.81
CA LEU A 48 8.58 -13.02 -20.48
C LEU A 48 9.08 -14.04 -19.45
N GLY A 49 9.96 -13.60 -18.55
CA GLY A 49 10.30 -14.39 -17.37
C GLY A 49 9.08 -14.52 -16.44
N PRO A 50 8.99 -15.59 -15.63
CA PRO A 50 7.85 -15.83 -14.74
C PRO A 50 7.60 -14.67 -13.76
N GLU A 51 8.67 -14.08 -13.23
CA GLU A 51 8.59 -12.88 -12.37
C GLU A 51 7.98 -11.67 -13.09
N ALA A 52 8.25 -11.52 -14.40
CA ALA A 52 7.68 -10.43 -15.19
C ALA A 52 6.20 -10.68 -15.50
N VAL A 53 5.80 -11.94 -15.68
CA VAL A 53 4.38 -12.33 -15.83
C VAL A 53 3.61 -12.04 -14.55
N ALA A 54 4.13 -12.45 -13.38
CA ALA A 54 3.52 -12.19 -12.08
C ALA A 54 3.36 -10.68 -11.83
N ALA A 55 4.45 -9.91 -11.93
CA ALA A 55 4.42 -8.46 -11.75
C ALA A 55 3.47 -7.75 -12.73
N PHE A 56 3.33 -8.26 -13.96
CA PHE A 56 2.39 -7.71 -14.94
C PHE A 56 0.93 -7.96 -14.54
N VAL A 57 0.61 -9.17 -14.06
CA VAL A 57 -0.74 -9.55 -13.61
C VAL A 57 -1.14 -8.81 -12.35
N ASP A 58 -0.23 -8.69 -11.39
CA ASP A 58 -0.46 -8.00 -10.11
C ASP A 58 -0.42 -6.47 -10.25
N GLY A 59 0.07 -5.96 -11.39
CA GLY A 59 0.08 -4.54 -11.70
C GLY A 59 1.23 -3.76 -11.08
N GLU A 60 2.26 -4.44 -10.59
CA GLU A 60 3.41 -3.86 -9.87
C GLU A 60 4.51 -3.33 -10.82
N MET A 61 4.35 -3.47 -12.13
CA MET A 61 5.34 -3.00 -13.10
C MET A 61 5.34 -1.49 -13.30
N GLU A 62 6.53 -0.90 -13.48
CA GLU A 62 6.70 0.48 -13.94
C GLU A 62 5.97 0.69 -15.29
N PRO A 63 5.34 1.87 -15.53
CA PRO A 63 4.58 2.14 -16.76
C PRO A 63 5.34 1.84 -18.07
N LYS A 64 6.64 2.14 -18.13
CA LYS A 64 7.49 1.86 -19.29
C LYS A 64 7.66 0.36 -19.54
N ALA A 65 7.89 -0.42 -18.48
CA ALA A 65 8.02 -1.86 -18.56
C ALA A 65 6.68 -2.52 -18.92
N LYS A 66 5.58 -2.05 -18.33
CA LYS A 66 4.22 -2.48 -18.66
C LYS A 66 3.87 -2.26 -20.13
N HIS A 67 4.26 -1.14 -20.71
CA HIS A 67 4.04 -0.88 -22.15
C HIS A 67 4.79 -1.88 -23.03
N ARG A 68 6.08 -2.15 -22.75
CA ARG A 68 6.87 -3.17 -23.48
C ARG A 68 6.23 -4.55 -23.42
N VAL A 69 5.75 -4.96 -22.26
CA VAL A 69 5.02 -6.24 -22.09
C VAL A 69 3.76 -6.26 -22.95
N ARG A 70 2.94 -5.20 -22.93
CA ARG A 70 1.72 -5.14 -23.76
C ARG A 70 2.03 -5.32 -25.24
N VAL A 71 3.08 -4.67 -25.76
CA VAL A 71 3.51 -4.84 -27.15
C VAL A 71 3.95 -6.28 -27.41
N HIS A 72 4.70 -6.89 -26.50
CA HIS A 72 5.12 -8.29 -26.63
C HIS A 72 3.94 -9.27 -26.66
N LEU A 73 2.91 -9.06 -25.82
CA LEU A 73 1.73 -9.92 -25.76
C LEU A 73 0.90 -9.93 -27.04
N VAL A 74 1.01 -8.90 -27.89
CA VAL A 74 0.37 -8.88 -29.22
C VAL A 74 1.05 -9.87 -30.16
N HIS A 75 2.38 -9.98 -30.08
CA HIS A 75 3.20 -10.74 -31.03
C HIS A 75 3.51 -12.16 -30.56
N CYS A 76 3.39 -12.45 -29.25
CA CYS A 76 3.71 -13.76 -28.67
C CYS A 76 2.47 -14.41 -28.05
N SER A 77 2.06 -15.57 -28.57
CA SER A 77 0.94 -16.36 -28.06
C SER A 77 1.28 -17.13 -26.77
N GLU A 78 2.51 -17.58 -26.61
CA GLU A 78 2.95 -18.33 -25.43
C GLU A 78 2.89 -17.45 -24.18
N CYS A 79 3.48 -16.25 -24.23
CA CYS A 79 3.39 -15.30 -23.11
C CYS A 79 1.96 -14.86 -22.81
N ARG A 80 1.06 -14.95 -23.79
CA ARG A 80 -0.37 -14.70 -23.57
C ARG A 80 -0.99 -15.83 -22.76
N ALA A 81 -0.67 -17.09 -23.08
CA ALA A 81 -1.09 -18.25 -22.31
C ALA A 81 -0.57 -18.18 -20.86
N ASP A 82 0.70 -17.86 -20.67
CA ASP A 82 1.31 -17.73 -19.33
C ASP A 82 0.60 -16.65 -18.49
N VAL A 83 0.29 -15.50 -19.10
CA VAL A 83 -0.48 -14.43 -18.43
C VAL A 83 -1.90 -14.88 -18.09
N HIS A 84 -2.54 -15.67 -18.95
CA HIS A 84 -3.86 -16.22 -18.67
C HIS A 84 -3.83 -17.22 -17.52
N GLU A 85 -2.87 -18.14 -17.50
CA GLU A 85 -2.70 -19.11 -16.42
C GLU A 85 -2.44 -18.41 -15.08
N GLN A 86 -1.54 -17.43 -15.06
CA GLN A 86 -1.25 -16.66 -13.85
C GLN A 86 -2.45 -15.84 -13.36
N ARG A 87 -3.28 -15.30 -14.28
CA ARG A 87 -4.55 -14.64 -13.92
C ARG A 87 -5.54 -15.60 -13.31
N HIS A 88 -5.71 -16.79 -13.89
CA HIS A 88 -6.58 -17.82 -13.35
C HIS A 88 -6.12 -18.26 -11.95
N ALA A 89 -4.81 -18.43 -11.74
CA ALA A 89 -4.27 -18.74 -10.42
C ALA A 89 -4.53 -17.61 -9.41
N SER A 90 -4.31 -16.35 -9.80
CA SER A 90 -4.58 -15.17 -8.95
C SER A 90 -6.07 -15.04 -8.60
N GLU A 91 -6.95 -15.27 -9.57
CA GLU A 91 -8.40 -15.25 -9.37
C GLU A 91 -8.87 -16.38 -8.46
N TRP A 92 -8.36 -17.60 -8.66
CA TRP A 92 -8.66 -18.74 -7.82
C TRP A 92 -8.29 -18.48 -6.35
N LEU A 93 -7.08 -17.93 -6.10
CA LEU A 93 -6.66 -17.53 -4.75
C LEU A 93 -7.57 -16.45 -4.14
N ARG A 94 -7.99 -15.47 -4.95
CA ARG A 94 -8.95 -14.44 -4.51
C ARG A 94 -10.31 -15.03 -4.15
N GLN A 95 -10.75 -16.06 -4.86
CA GLN A 95 -12.01 -16.75 -4.59
C GLN A 95 -11.96 -17.54 -3.27
N CYS A 96 -10.80 -18.13 -2.93
CA CYS A 96 -10.61 -18.84 -1.66
C CYS A 96 -10.66 -17.92 -0.42
N ASN A 97 -10.45 -16.61 -0.57
CA ASN A 97 -10.65 -15.62 0.51
C ASN A 97 -12.12 -15.49 0.96
N VAL A 98 -13.05 -16.16 0.27
CA VAL A 98 -14.47 -16.27 0.66
C VAL A 98 -14.67 -17.39 1.69
N ASP A 99 -13.78 -18.37 1.75
CA ASP A 99 -13.87 -19.47 2.71
C ASP A 99 -13.53 -19.01 4.12
N ALA A 100 -14.26 -19.51 5.12
CA ALA A 100 -14.16 -19.07 6.51
C ALA A 100 -12.76 -19.26 7.14
N GLN A 101 -11.89 -20.10 6.54
CA GLN A 101 -10.54 -20.36 7.01
C GLN A 101 -9.52 -19.28 6.63
N VAL A 102 -9.74 -18.56 5.51
CA VAL A 102 -8.86 -17.51 5.01
C VAL A 102 -9.65 -16.20 4.93
N ARG A 103 -10.39 -15.88 5.99
CA ARG A 103 -11.13 -14.62 6.08
C ARG A 103 -10.56 -13.73 7.17
N ALA A 104 -10.51 -12.43 6.92
CA ALA A 104 -10.19 -11.45 7.94
C ALA A 104 -11.15 -11.58 9.17
N PRO A 105 -10.64 -11.43 10.40
CA PRO A 105 -11.47 -11.49 11.61
C PRO A 105 -12.69 -10.55 11.54
N LYS A 106 -13.84 -11.02 12.00
CA LYS A 106 -15.12 -10.28 11.94
C LYS A 106 -15.03 -8.91 12.63
N ASP A 107 -14.30 -8.83 13.74
CA ASP A 107 -14.12 -7.59 14.49
C ASP A 107 -13.36 -6.52 13.70
N LEU A 108 -12.36 -6.93 12.92
CA LEU A 108 -11.63 -6.01 12.04
C LEU A 108 -12.54 -5.49 10.93
N MET A 109 -13.33 -6.37 10.32
CA MET A 109 -14.29 -5.99 9.28
C MET A 109 -15.35 -5.02 9.80
N ALA A 110 -15.85 -5.24 11.02
CA ALA A 110 -16.78 -4.33 11.69
C ALA A 110 -16.15 -2.94 11.93
N LYS A 111 -14.90 -2.90 12.41
CA LYS A 111 -14.16 -1.64 12.61
C LYS A 111 -13.93 -0.88 11.31
N LEU A 112 -13.52 -1.56 10.23
CA LEU A 112 -13.30 -0.94 8.92
C LEU A 112 -14.61 -0.39 8.32
N ALA A 113 -15.73 -1.11 8.47
CA ALA A 113 -17.05 -0.61 8.07
C ALA A 113 -17.48 0.64 8.86
N GLY A 114 -17.09 0.72 10.13
CA GLY A 114 -17.27 1.91 10.97
C GLY A 114 -16.55 3.14 10.41
N ILE A 115 -15.27 3.02 10.04
CA ILE A 115 -14.47 4.14 9.49
C ILE A 115 -15.12 4.72 8.22
N ALA A 116 -15.61 3.86 7.32
CA ALA A 116 -16.30 4.33 6.11
C ALA A 116 -17.59 5.09 6.43
N SER A 117 -18.33 4.64 7.45
CA SER A 117 -19.58 5.26 7.91
C SER A 117 -19.32 6.59 8.64
N ASP A 118 -18.27 6.65 9.44
CA ASP A 118 -17.84 7.85 10.15
C ASP A 118 -17.36 8.92 9.16
N ALA A 119 -16.57 8.54 8.15
CA ALA A 119 -16.15 9.44 7.09
C ALA A 119 -17.35 10.02 6.32
N ALA A 120 -18.34 9.19 6.00
CA ALA A 120 -19.58 9.66 5.36
C ALA A 120 -20.38 10.62 6.27
N THR A 121 -20.37 10.39 7.58
CA THR A 121 -21.04 11.25 8.57
C THR A 121 -20.33 12.59 8.70
N VAL A 122 -19.00 12.59 8.82
CA VAL A 122 -18.19 13.82 8.87
C VAL A 122 -18.34 14.65 7.59
N MET A 123 -18.40 14.00 6.43
CA MET A 123 -18.59 14.70 5.17
C MET A 123 -20.00 15.31 5.07
N ARG A 124 -21.02 14.64 5.61
CA ARG A 124 -22.41 15.16 5.68
C ARG A 124 -22.51 16.34 6.65
N THR A 125 -22.00 16.22 7.87
CA THR A 125 -22.02 17.31 8.87
C THR A 125 -21.20 18.52 8.42
N SER A 126 -20.08 18.32 7.72
CA SER A 126 -19.30 19.42 7.14
C SER A 126 -20.06 20.16 6.04
N ASN A 127 -20.83 19.43 5.23
CA ASN A 127 -21.66 20.02 4.18
C ASN A 127 -22.89 20.75 4.76
N GLU A 128 -23.42 20.25 5.88
CA GLU A 128 -24.56 20.83 6.60
C GLU A 128 -24.14 22.07 7.41
N ALA A 129 -22.98 22.03 8.09
CA ALA A 129 -22.38 23.21 8.73
C ALA A 129 -22.04 24.31 7.71
N ARG A 130 -21.58 23.93 6.51
CA ARG A 130 -21.34 24.87 5.40
C ARG A 130 -22.65 25.38 4.78
N ALA A 131 -23.75 24.63 4.87
CA ALA A 131 -25.08 25.10 4.48
C ALA A 131 -25.69 26.07 5.51
N GLU A 132 -25.39 25.91 6.80
CA GLU A 132 -25.78 26.87 7.85
C GLU A 132 -24.96 28.17 7.81
N GLU A 133 -23.70 28.13 7.38
CA GLU A 133 -22.86 29.33 7.25
C GLU A 133 -23.25 30.22 6.05
N VAL A 134 -23.93 29.66 5.04
CA VAL A 134 -24.40 30.42 3.85
C VAL A 134 -25.79 31.05 4.05
N CYS A 135 -26.46 30.76 5.18
CA CYS A 135 -27.79 31.30 5.49
C CYS A 135 -27.86 31.95 6.89
N GLN A 136 -26.84 32.69 7.32
CA GLN A 136 -27.03 33.74 8.33
C GLN A 136 -27.87 34.88 7.72
N ALA A 137 -29.16 34.60 7.54
CA ALA A 137 -30.16 35.56 7.13
C ALA A 137 -30.35 36.58 8.25
N ALA A 138 -29.99 37.83 7.93
CA ALA A 138 -30.40 39.09 8.55
C ALA A 138 -30.99 38.95 9.97
N SER A 139 -30.15 39.16 10.98
CA SER A 139 -30.65 39.25 12.34
C SER A 139 -31.59 40.46 12.48
N PRO A 140 -32.61 40.43 13.35
CA PRO A 140 -33.54 41.55 13.56
C PRO A 140 -32.86 42.87 13.96
N GLN A 141 -31.61 42.83 14.41
CA GLN A 141 -30.85 44.01 14.80
C GLN A 141 -30.40 44.86 13.60
N ASP A 142 -30.19 44.25 12.42
CA ASP A 142 -29.81 44.97 11.20
C ASP A 142 -30.91 45.90 10.69
N PHE A 143 -32.18 45.57 10.98
CA PHE A 143 -33.32 46.41 10.61
C PHE A 143 -33.44 47.63 11.51
N LEU A 144 -33.23 47.47 12.82
CA LEU A 144 -33.28 48.58 13.77
C LEU A 144 -32.10 49.55 13.57
N ASP A 145 -30.90 49.03 13.30
CA ASP A 145 -29.72 49.86 12.98
C ASP A 145 -29.92 50.68 11.70
N LYS A 146 -30.49 50.06 10.65
CA LYS A 146 -30.83 50.78 9.42
C LYS A 146 -31.88 51.86 9.68
N PHE A 147 -32.90 51.59 10.49
CA PHE A 147 -33.94 52.56 10.81
C PHE A 147 -33.41 53.72 11.67
N GLU A 148 -32.53 53.43 12.64
CA GLU A 148 -31.85 54.45 13.43
C GLU A 148 -30.97 55.34 12.54
N MET A 149 -30.23 54.74 11.60
CA MET A 149 -29.38 55.48 10.67
C MET A 149 -30.20 56.43 9.77
N VAL A 150 -31.39 56.00 9.32
CA VAL A 150 -32.31 56.84 8.55
C VAL A 150 -32.88 57.99 9.38
N ILE A 151 -33.29 57.73 10.64
CA ILE A 151 -33.79 58.78 11.54
C ILE A 151 -32.71 59.84 11.80
N ARG A 152 -31.46 59.40 12.05
CA ARG A 152 -30.32 60.32 12.25
C ARG A 152 -30.06 61.18 11.00
N ALA A 153 -30.14 60.58 9.81
CA ALA A 153 -29.95 61.29 8.54
C ALA A 153 -31.05 62.34 8.29
N VAL A 154 -32.31 62.02 8.56
CA VAL A 154 -33.43 62.97 8.40
C VAL A 154 -33.32 64.12 9.39
N LYS A 155 -32.98 63.84 10.66
CA LYS A 155 -32.79 64.86 11.70
C LYS A 155 -31.65 65.82 11.36
N HIS A 156 -30.55 65.34 10.79
CA HIS A 156 -29.41 66.19 10.40
C HIS A 156 -29.75 67.14 9.23
N ASN A 157 -30.68 66.77 8.36
CA ASN A 157 -31.09 67.60 7.21
C ASN A 157 -32.11 68.70 7.56
N GLN A 158 -32.88 68.54 8.64
CA GLN A 158 -33.88 69.53 9.08
C GLN A 158 -33.27 70.72 9.82
N GLY A 159 -32.00 70.65 10.26
CA GLY A 159 -31.27 71.73 10.94
C GLY A 159 -30.51 72.70 10.02
N ARG A 160 -30.72 72.63 8.70
CA ARG A 160 -30.14 73.56 7.70
C ARG A 160 -31.23 74.34 6.97
N LYS A 161 -32.02 75.11 7.73
CA LYS A 161 -32.84 76.22 7.24
C LYS A 161 -32.55 77.45 8.08
#